data_AF-S4NZA6-F1
#
_entry.id   AF-S4NZA6-F1
#
_cell.length_a   1.000
_cell.length_b   1.000
_cell.length_c   1.000
_cell.angle_alpha   90.00
_cell.angle_beta   90.00
_cell.angle_gamma   90.00
#
_symmetry.space_group_name_H-M   'P 1'
#
loop_
_entity.id
_entity.type
_entity.pdbx_description
1 polymer ?
#
loop_
_entity_poly.entity_id
_entity_poly.type
_entity_poly.pdbx_seq_one_letter_code
_entity_poly.pdbx_strand_id
1 'polypeptide(L)'
;MILSRSFLRNIKRNIHLSERHYVKHHNPFVKTWNTLFQDLKSGLNVKSPVYPEHADVVIIGGGFIGASAAFWLKTRAGEGLSVVVLEKDP
;
A
#
# COMPACT_ATOMS: atom_id res chain seq x y z
N MET A 1 0.85 22.05 -7.98
CA MET A 1 1.56 21.35 -9.07
C MET A 1 0.55 21.06 -10.19
N ILE A 2 0.54 21.87 -11.25
CA ILE A 2 -0.51 21.84 -12.29
C ILE A 2 -0.06 20.87 -13.39
N LEU A 3 -0.63 19.65 -13.41
CA LEU A 3 -0.40 18.71 -14.51
C LEU A 3 -1.01 19.29 -15.80
N SER A 4 -0.15 19.54 -16.79
CA SER A 4 -0.55 20.15 -18.07
C SER A 4 -1.57 19.29 -18.81
N ARG A 5 -2.69 19.92 -19.21
CA ARG A 5 -3.81 19.31 -19.96
C ARG A 5 -3.39 18.65 -21.28
N SER A 6 -2.18 18.90 -21.77
CA SER A 6 -1.65 18.24 -22.97
C SER A 6 -1.24 16.77 -22.73
N PHE A 7 -0.77 16.41 -21.54
CA PHE A 7 -0.35 15.03 -21.26
C PHE A 7 -1.54 14.06 -21.26
N LEU A 8 -2.67 14.49 -20.68
CA LEU A 8 -3.91 13.71 -20.62
C LEU A 8 -4.51 13.44 -22.01
N ARG A 9 -4.29 14.32 -22.99
CA ARG A 9 -4.80 14.14 -24.36
C ARG A 9 -4.05 13.06 -25.13
N ASN A 10 -2.80 12.78 -24.77
CA ASN A 10 -1.97 11.83 -25.52
C ASN A 10 -2.25 10.36 -25.13
N ILE A 11 -2.62 10.10 -23.88
CA ILE A 11 -3.01 8.75 -23.40
C ILE A 11 -4.32 8.28 -24.06
N LYS A 12 -5.22 9.20 -24.40
CA LYS A 12 -6.58 8.85 -24.85
C LYS A 12 -6.67 8.25 -26.25
N ARG A 13 -5.63 8.36 -27.08
CA ARG A 13 -5.70 8.03 -28.51
C ARG A 13 -5.30 6.60 -28.88
N ASN A 14 -4.75 5.82 -27.95
CA ASN A 14 -4.09 4.56 -28.30
C ASN A 14 -4.75 3.29 -27.72
N ILE A 15 -6.05 3.34 -27.44
CA ILE A 15 -6.78 2.21 -26.85
C ILE A 15 -7.62 1.54 -27.95
N HIS A 16 -7.03 0.57 -28.63
CA HIS A 16 -7.72 -0.28 -29.60
C HIS A 16 -8.63 -1.25 -28.84
N LEU A 17 -9.94 -1.00 -28.86
CA LEU A 17 -10.95 -1.75 -28.12
C LEU A 17 -11.24 -3.10 -28.82
N SER A 18 -10.73 -4.19 -28.25
CA SER A 18 -11.21 -5.54 -28.51
C SER A 18 -12.47 -5.76 -27.67
N GLU A 19 -13.60 -6.05 -28.31
CA GLU A 19 -14.84 -6.39 -27.61
C GLU A 19 -14.69 -7.71 -26.86
N ARG A 20 -14.69 -7.65 -25.53
CA ARG A 20 -14.75 -8.83 -24.66
C ARG A 20 -15.85 -8.60 -23.63
N HIS A 21 -16.67 -9.62 -23.43
CA HIS A 21 -17.78 -9.67 -22.48
C HIS A 21 -17.41 -9.09 -21.11
N TYR A 22 -18.03 -7.97 -20.74
CA TYR A 22 -17.79 -7.28 -19.48
C TYR A 22 -18.60 -7.90 -18.34
N VAL A 23 -17.89 -8.52 -17.41
CA VAL A 23 -18.41 -8.88 -16.09
C VAL A 23 -18.85 -7.59 -15.36
N LYS A 24 -20.04 -7.62 -14.75
CA LYS A 24 -20.70 -6.57 -13.96
C LYS A 24 -19.69 -5.54 -13.37
N HIS A 25 -19.76 -4.29 -13.86
CA HIS A 25 -18.84 -3.20 -13.54
C HIS A 25 -18.74 -2.91 -12.03
N HIS A 26 -17.67 -3.37 -11.40
CA HIS A 26 -17.11 -2.71 -10.23
C HIS A 26 -15.82 -2.00 -10.68
N ASN A 27 -15.55 -0.80 -10.17
CA ASN A 27 -14.39 -0.03 -10.59
C ASN A 27 -13.12 -0.86 -10.33
N PRO A 28 -12.31 -1.20 -11.35
CA PRO A 28 -11.18 -2.12 -11.20
C PRO A 28 -10.18 -1.61 -10.16
N PHE A 29 -10.02 -0.29 -10.05
CA PHE A 29 -9.15 0.32 -9.05
C PHE A 29 -9.67 0.11 -7.62
N VAL A 30 -10.99 0.18 -7.41
CA VAL A 30 -11.60 -0.07 -6.10
C VAL A 30 -11.46 -1.53 -5.71
N LYS A 31 -11.59 -2.44 -6.69
CA LYS A 31 -11.37 -3.87 -6.46
C LYS A 31 -9.92 -4.15 -6.06
N THR A 32 -8.95 -3.63 -6.82
CA THR A 32 -7.52 -3.77 -6.51
C THR A 32 -7.17 -3.15 -5.16
N TRP A 33 -7.72 -1.98 -4.83
CA TRP A 33 -7.50 -1.32 -3.55
C TRP A 33 -8.03 -2.16 -2.39
N ASN A 34 -9.26 -2.67 -2.49
CA ASN A 34 -9.85 -3.50 -1.45
C ASN A 34 -9.09 -4.81 -1.25
N THR A 35 -8.58 -5.43 -2.32
CA THR A 35 -7.73 -6.64 -2.23
C THR A 35 -6.40 -6.33 -1.55
N LEU A 36 -5.69 -5.28 -1.97
CA LEU A 36 -4.42 -4.86 -1.36
C LEU A 36 -4.58 -4.53 0.13
N PHE A 37 -5.66 -3.83 0.49
CA PHE A 37 -5.93 -3.49 1.89
C PHE A 37 -6.34 -4.70 2.71
N GLN A 38 -7.02 -5.69 2.13
CA GLN A 38 -7.30 -6.95 2.83
C GLN A 38 -6.02 -7.73 3.11
N ASP A 39 -5.08 -7.79 2.16
CA ASP A 39 -3.79 -8.45 2.35
C ASP A 39 -2.89 -7.72 3.34
N LEU A 40 -2.90 -6.39 3.33
CA LEU A 40 -2.24 -5.60 4.36
C LEU A 40 -2.89 -5.83 5.72
N LYS A 41 -4.22 -5.84 5.83
CA LYS A 41 -4.92 -6.00 7.10
C LYS A 41 -4.77 -7.41 7.69
N SER A 42 -4.61 -8.43 6.86
CA SER A 42 -4.32 -9.80 7.31
C SER A 42 -2.86 -9.98 7.74
N GLY A 43 -1.90 -9.33 7.07
CA GLY A 43 -0.51 -9.24 7.52
C GLY A 43 -0.32 -8.37 8.78
N LEU A 44 -1.17 -7.36 8.94
CA LEU A 44 -1.28 -6.51 10.13
C LEU A 44 -2.24 -7.10 11.17
N ASN A 45 -2.50 -8.42 11.19
CA ASN A 45 -3.36 -9.03 12.21
C ASN A 45 -2.78 -8.69 13.59
N VAL A 46 -3.41 -7.70 14.22
CA VAL A 46 -2.99 -7.05 15.45
C VAL A 46 -3.17 -8.07 16.55
N LYS A 47 -2.16 -8.92 16.73
CA LYS A 47 -1.93 -9.57 18.01
C LYS A 47 -1.87 -8.46 19.04
N SER A 48 -2.42 -8.70 20.23
CA SER A 48 -2.32 -7.82 21.39
C SER A 48 -0.93 -7.16 21.43
N PRO A 49 -0.82 -5.86 21.75
CA PRO A 49 0.43 -5.11 21.63
C PRO A 49 1.51 -5.79 22.47
N VAL A 50 2.29 -6.66 21.83
CA VAL A 50 3.50 -7.24 22.38
C VAL A 50 4.56 -6.21 22.05
N TYR A 51 4.91 -5.39 23.04
CA TYR A 51 6.06 -4.52 22.94
C TYR A 51 7.30 -5.40 22.95
N PRO A 52 8.03 -5.51 21.83
CA PRO A 52 9.23 -6.32 21.82
C PRO A 52 10.26 -5.66 22.73
N GLU A 53 10.98 -6.46 23.53
CA GLU A 53 12.08 -5.96 24.36
C GLU A 53 13.23 -5.42 23.51
N HIS A 54 13.34 -5.89 22.26
CA HIS A 54 14.37 -5.51 21.31
C HIS A 54 13.77 -5.18 19.94
N ALA A 55 14.17 -4.03 19.40
CA ALA A 55 13.88 -3.61 18.03
C ALA A 55 15.15 -3.00 17.43
N ASP A 56 15.48 -3.37 16.19
CA ASP A 56 16.64 -2.83 15.49
C ASP A 56 16.32 -1.44 14.94
N VAL A 57 15.09 -1.24 14.46
CA VAL A 57 14.59 0.02 13.93
C VAL A 57 13.21 0.33 14.50
N VAL A 58 13.07 1.52 15.07
CA VAL A 58 11.79 2.06 15.55
C VAL A 58 11.39 3.25 14.67
N ILE A 59 10.21 3.18 14.07
CA ILE A 59 9.61 4.24 13.27
C ILE A 59 8.52 4.90 14.09
N ILE A 60 8.62 6.20 14.30
CA ILE A 60 7.60 7.00 15.00
C ILE A 60 6.72 7.66 13.93
N GLY A 61 5.42 7.37 13.94
CA GLY A 61 4.46 7.83 12.94
C GLY A 61 4.03 6.72 11.97
N GLY A 62 2.89 6.07 12.22
CA GLY A 62 2.28 5.03 11.39
C GLY A 62 1.51 5.53 10.16
N GLY A 63 1.59 6.81 9.84
CA GLY A 63 1.01 7.39 8.63
C GLY A 63 1.63 6.86 7.32
N PHE A 64 1.20 7.43 6.19
CA PHE A 64 1.57 6.94 4.84
C PHE A 64 3.09 6.76 4.64
N ILE A 65 3.87 7.69 5.19
CA ILE A 65 5.34 7.67 5.07
C ILE A 65 5.94 6.58 5.96
N GLY A 66 5.55 6.49 7.23
CA GLY A 66 6.11 5.49 8.15
C GLY A 66 5.72 4.06 7.78
N ALA A 67 4.49 3.86 7.32
CA ALA A 67 4.06 2.57 6.78
C ALA A 67 4.85 2.17 5.51
N SER A 68 5.11 3.13 4.61
CA SER A 68 5.93 2.87 3.42
C SER A 68 7.38 2.52 3.77
N ALA A 69 7.97 3.25 4.72
CA ALA A 69 9.32 2.97 5.20
C ALA A 69 9.41 1.58 5.85
N ALA A 70 8.46 1.24 6.73
CA ALA A 70 8.40 -0.08 7.38
C ALA A 70 8.28 -1.21 6.35
N PHE A 71 7.42 -1.04 5.35
CA PHE A 71 7.25 -1.99 4.26
C PHE A 71 8.57 -2.24 3.53
N TRP A 72 9.24 -1.18 3.05
CA TRP A 72 10.48 -1.33 2.28
C TRP A 72 11.64 -1.89 3.11
N LEU A 73 11.73 -1.53 4.39
CA LEU A 73 12.72 -2.10 5.30
C LEU A 73 12.49 -3.60 5.47
N LYS A 74 11.25 -4.03 5.70
CA LYS A 74 10.92 -5.46 5.84
C LYS A 74 11.12 -6.23 4.53
N THR A 75 10.73 -5.66 3.39
CA THR A 75 10.92 -6.30 2.08
C THR A 75 12.39 -6.47 1.71
N ARG A 76 13.26 -5.51 2.04
CA ARG A 76 14.69 -5.56 1.66
C ARG A 76 15.55 -6.34 2.65
N ALA A 77 15.27 -6.25 3.94
CA ALA A 77 16.08 -6.86 4.98
C ALA A 77 15.65 -8.30 5.33
N GLY A 78 14.46 -8.73 4.88
CA GLY A 78 13.96 -10.08 5.12
C GLY A 78 13.69 -10.34 6.61
N GLU A 79 14.00 -11.55 7.06
CA GLU A 79 13.73 -11.98 8.45
C GLU A 79 14.75 -11.48 9.47
N GLY A 80 15.93 -11.01 9.03
CA GLY A 80 17.03 -10.61 9.92
C GLY A 80 16.91 -9.22 10.55
N LEU A 81 15.84 -8.47 10.26
CA LEU A 81 15.63 -7.11 10.77
C LEU A 81 14.27 -7.00 11.46
N SER A 82 14.29 -6.61 12.73
CA SER A 82 13.11 -6.29 13.52
C SER A 82 12.78 -4.79 13.41
N VAL A 83 11.62 -4.49 12.82
CA VAL A 83 11.14 -3.12 12.60
C VAL A 83 9.83 -2.95 13.36
N VAL A 84 9.76 -1.92 14.20
CA VAL A 84 8.58 -1.56 15.00
C VAL A 84 8.09 -0.19 14.57
N VAL A 85 6.78 -0.04 14.39
CA VAL A 85 6.14 1.25 14.12
C VAL A 85 5.30 1.64 15.33
N LEU A 86 5.57 2.84 15.86
CA LEU A 86 4.83 3.42 16.97
C LEU A 86 3.94 4.55 16.43
N GLU A 87 2.63 4.44 16.64
CA GLU A 87 1.68 5.50 16.35
C GLU A 87 0.97 5.92 17.64
N LYS A 88 0.69 7.22 17.76
CA LYS A 88 0.07 7.80 18.95
C LYS A 88 -1.42 7.48 19.04
N ASP A 89 -2.08 7.45 17.89
CA ASP A 89 -3.53 7.31 17.77
C ASP A 89 -3.89 5.89 17.25
N PRO A 90 -4.99 5.28 17.74
CA PRO A 90 -5.42 3.94 17.34
C PRO A 90 -5.95 3.85 15.90
#